data_AF-A0A3D4PUI8-F1
#
_entry.id   AF-A0A3D4PUI8-F1
#
_cell.length_a   1.000
_cell.length_b   1.000
_cell.length_c   1.000
_cell.angle_alpha   90.00
_cell.angle_beta   90.00
_cell.angle_gamma   90.00
#
_symmetry.space_group_name_H-M   'P 1'
#
loop_
_entity.id
_entity.type
_entity.pdbx_description
1 polymer ?
#
loop_
_entity_poly.entity_id
_entity_poly.type
_entity_poly.pdbx_seq_one_letter_code
_entity_poly.pdbx_strand_id
1 'polypeptide(L)'
;MSKGGRPRSAGEIVASHPRENLVDALLENLSRALTPPRNLATPVQVCLVRQFDDGYEQRIAIWPRAKRQSPEADEQVDLEVAGFGVLRIFTTAVKSAKNVRLVDESIAWLRAIMRAVPPRRRWEKARHDAQRAQADVEVFEVRIARARESERIRLVETMTTATVRDLDSVRTMLTEPASDVAWPSVSAAMGSLIHDFRTTVRGVFPAMLPERGAVDTLREIAATLPIPVDFRGDLGRRPRWEVESNFTHAVADVLGAVVALRQPIQVVFERDGALRARLRNSETGGDLDRLAEALTANRERLEALGGALTISRSGSTGLEVSVTVPDRSEVSWLPLSKRQLTSRPVHARVAALLESSRLPEEKIAPWRTELFAPVRLLVLQQPLPASLPGVQAVMCESDPDRTLCEQLYDQNGPWGRIDAITCAADPGEEFARELRQGPLLFSPGIDANGAASMLTARAPVFAARRALARISDYVRRRPQAEWLRWQVDHLTHGSHELVEDSLLNDLARGTAPSIVDGEGARLIGMHGGDKRERLGIADDASFASVEAATDARLERWTSIVALPGLDQRSREAAEVVLGSATRLLMA
;
A
#
# COMPACT_ATOMS: atom_id res chain seq x y z
N MET A 1 -10.80 -37.74 38.44
CA MET A 1 -9.47 -37.33 37.94
C MET A 1 -9.64 -36.88 36.50
N SER A 2 -9.71 -35.56 36.26
CA SER A 2 -9.81 -35.00 34.90
C SER A 2 -8.57 -34.14 34.63
N LYS A 3 -8.11 -34.23 33.38
CA LYS A 3 -6.78 -33.92 32.87
C LYS A 3 -6.34 -32.49 33.16
N GLY A 4 -5.10 -32.34 33.62
CA GLY A 4 -4.41 -31.06 33.74
C GLY A 4 -4.27 -30.39 32.38
N GLY A 5 -5.15 -29.43 32.11
CA GLY A 5 -4.97 -28.46 31.04
C GLY A 5 -3.85 -27.49 31.41
N ARG A 6 -3.06 -27.09 30.40
CA ARG A 6 -2.04 -26.04 30.53
C ARG A 6 -2.66 -24.80 31.22
N PRO A 7 -2.00 -24.19 32.21
CA PRO A 7 -2.53 -22.99 32.86
C PRO A 7 -2.77 -21.92 31.80
N ARG A 8 -4.03 -21.48 31.66
CA ARG A 8 -4.43 -20.48 30.69
C ARG A 8 -3.76 -19.14 31.02
N SER A 9 -3.25 -18.47 30.01
CA SER A 9 -2.61 -17.17 30.19
C SER A 9 -3.65 -16.08 30.50
N ALA A 10 -3.19 -14.97 31.07
CA ALA A 10 -4.03 -13.80 31.35
C ALA A 10 -4.80 -13.30 30.13
N GLY A 11 -4.14 -13.25 28.98
CA GLY A 11 -4.74 -12.87 27.71
C GLY A 11 -5.85 -13.83 27.28
N GLU A 12 -5.65 -15.14 27.41
CA GLU A 12 -6.65 -16.15 27.03
C GLU A 12 -7.93 -16.05 27.86
N ILE A 13 -7.80 -15.77 29.15
CA ILE A 13 -8.96 -15.63 30.06
C ILE A 13 -9.73 -14.34 29.73
N VAL A 14 -9.03 -13.24 29.50
CA VAL A 14 -9.62 -11.94 29.09
C VAL A 14 -10.28 -12.02 27.71
N ALA A 15 -9.71 -12.78 26.78
CA ALA A 15 -10.27 -13.01 25.45
C ALA A 15 -11.55 -13.86 25.48
N SER A 16 -11.64 -14.86 26.36
CA SER A 16 -12.71 -15.86 26.33
C SER A 16 -13.95 -15.57 27.19
N HIS A 17 -13.93 -14.55 28.06
CA HIS A 17 -15.03 -14.31 29.02
C HIS A 17 -15.57 -12.86 29.00
N PRO A 18 -16.89 -12.65 29.24
CA PRO A 18 -17.49 -11.32 29.37
C PRO A 18 -16.87 -10.50 30.50
N ARG A 19 -16.66 -9.20 30.27
CA ARG A 19 -16.04 -8.24 31.21
C ARG A 19 -16.60 -8.33 32.63
N GLU A 20 -17.93 -8.33 32.75
CA GLU A 20 -18.64 -8.31 34.04
C GLU A 20 -18.31 -9.56 34.86
N ASN A 21 -18.19 -10.71 34.20
CA ASN A 21 -17.88 -11.97 34.85
C ASN A 21 -16.43 -12.05 35.33
N LEU A 22 -15.49 -11.44 34.59
CA LEU A 22 -14.08 -11.41 34.97
C LEU A 22 -13.79 -10.42 36.10
N VAL A 23 -14.40 -9.22 36.05
CA VAL A 23 -14.28 -8.24 37.13
C VAL A 23 -14.90 -8.80 38.41
N ASP A 24 -16.11 -9.36 38.33
CA ASP A 24 -16.77 -9.95 39.49
C ASP A 24 -15.99 -11.14 40.05
N ALA A 25 -15.48 -12.04 39.22
CA ALA A 25 -14.67 -13.18 39.67
C ALA A 25 -13.36 -12.73 40.33
N LEU A 26 -12.74 -11.64 39.85
CA LEU A 26 -11.51 -11.12 40.43
C LEU A 26 -11.76 -10.42 41.77
N LEU A 27 -12.84 -9.63 41.86
CA LEU A 27 -13.27 -9.04 43.13
C LEU A 27 -13.69 -10.10 44.15
N GLU A 28 -14.33 -11.18 43.70
CA GLU A 28 -14.66 -12.33 44.53
C GLU A 28 -13.41 -13.04 45.06
N ASN A 29 -12.44 -13.33 44.20
CA ASN A 29 -11.18 -13.96 44.60
C ASN A 29 -10.40 -13.08 45.59
N LEU A 30 -10.32 -11.77 45.32
CA LEU A 30 -9.65 -10.82 46.20
C LEU A 30 -10.35 -10.75 47.56
N SER A 31 -11.68 -10.62 47.57
CA SER A 31 -12.49 -10.63 48.79
C SER A 31 -12.29 -11.91 49.61
N ARG A 32 -12.35 -13.09 48.99
CA ARG A 32 -12.15 -14.38 49.65
C ARG A 32 -10.74 -14.51 50.23
N ALA A 33 -9.72 -14.10 49.50
CA ALA A 33 -8.33 -14.22 49.92
C ALA A 33 -7.95 -13.23 51.04
N LEU A 34 -8.60 -12.06 51.10
CA LEU A 34 -8.46 -11.08 52.18
C LEU A 34 -9.29 -11.42 53.42
N THR A 35 -10.24 -12.38 53.32
CA THR A 35 -11.08 -12.79 54.45
C THR A 35 -10.28 -13.72 55.38
N PRO A 36 -10.10 -13.36 56.67
CA PRO A 36 -9.30 -14.15 57.60
C PRO A 36 -9.95 -15.52 57.92
N PRO A 37 -9.16 -16.59 58.11
CA PRO A 37 -9.66 -17.96 58.23
C PRO A 37 -10.35 -18.31 59.57
N ARG A 38 -10.40 -17.41 60.55
CA ARG A 38 -10.96 -17.72 61.89
C ARG A 38 -12.39 -17.20 62.04
N ASN A 39 -13.34 -18.16 62.02
CA ASN A 39 -14.75 -18.16 62.42
C ASN A 39 -15.67 -17.06 61.88
N LEU A 40 -16.59 -17.45 60.97
CA LEU A 40 -17.81 -16.74 60.54
C LEU A 40 -17.62 -15.25 60.17
N ALA A 41 -16.43 -14.86 59.73
CA ALA A 41 -16.15 -13.52 59.28
C ALA A 41 -16.95 -13.23 57.99
N THR A 42 -17.75 -12.17 58.03
CA THR A 42 -18.41 -11.63 56.83
C THR A 42 -17.34 -11.33 55.77
N PRO A 43 -17.49 -11.80 54.52
CA PRO A 43 -16.45 -11.61 53.50
C PRO A 43 -16.09 -10.13 53.34
N VAL A 44 -14.80 -9.86 53.18
CA VAL A 44 -14.27 -8.51 52.99
C VAL A 44 -14.96 -7.88 51.80
N GLN A 45 -15.51 -6.68 51.98
CA GLN A 45 -16.16 -5.98 50.87
C GLN A 45 -15.12 -5.30 50.00
N VAL A 46 -15.23 -5.50 48.70
CA VAL A 46 -14.38 -4.92 47.68
C VAL A 46 -15.28 -4.30 46.62
N CYS A 47 -14.99 -3.06 46.22
CA CYS A 47 -15.78 -2.31 45.26
C CYS A 47 -14.87 -1.62 44.25
N LEU A 48 -15.23 -1.71 42.97
CA LEU A 48 -14.57 -0.97 41.91
C LEU A 48 -15.45 0.21 41.51
N VAL A 49 -14.88 1.41 41.62
CA VAL A 49 -15.61 2.68 41.42
C VAL A 49 -14.88 3.49 40.36
N ARG A 50 -15.64 4.14 39.47
CA ARG A 50 -15.13 5.16 38.56
C ARG A 50 -15.46 6.54 39.15
N GLN A 51 -14.43 7.36 39.33
CA GLN A 51 -14.56 8.77 39.72
C GLN A 51 -14.54 9.63 38.45
N PHE A 52 -15.44 10.61 38.40
CA PHE A 52 -15.50 11.63 37.36
C PHE A 52 -15.00 12.97 37.92
N ASP A 53 -14.58 13.88 37.02
CA ASP A 53 -14.00 15.18 37.39
C ASP A 53 -14.96 16.09 38.17
N ASP A 54 -16.26 15.82 38.10
CA ASP A 54 -17.34 16.50 38.84
C ASP A 54 -17.56 15.94 40.26
N GLY A 55 -16.73 14.98 40.69
CA GLY A 55 -16.84 14.30 41.99
C GLY A 55 -17.90 13.20 42.01
N TYR A 56 -18.57 12.89 40.89
CA TYR A 56 -19.51 11.78 40.82
C TYR A 56 -18.78 10.43 40.84
N GLU A 57 -19.29 9.49 41.64
CA GLU A 57 -18.79 8.12 41.73
C GLU A 57 -19.78 7.14 41.07
N GLN A 58 -19.38 6.53 39.96
CA GLN A 58 -20.11 5.41 39.36
C GLN A 58 -19.57 4.09 39.89
N ARG A 59 -20.38 3.35 40.64
CA ARG A 59 -20.05 1.99 41.08
C ARG A 59 -20.13 1.02 39.89
N ILE A 60 -19.00 0.42 39.54
CA ILE A 60 -18.87 -0.50 38.41
C ILE A 60 -19.17 -1.94 38.83
N ALA A 61 -18.58 -2.38 39.94
CA ALA A 61 -18.75 -3.73 40.45
C ALA A 61 -18.53 -3.77 41.97
N ILE A 62 -19.17 -4.72 42.66
CA ILE A 62 -19.06 -4.89 44.11
C ILE A 62 -19.18 -6.36 44.51
N TRP A 63 -18.35 -6.79 45.44
CA TRP A 63 -18.40 -8.11 46.04
C TRP A 63 -18.15 -8.05 47.56
N PRO A 64 -18.91 -8.78 48.40
CA PRO A 64 -20.13 -9.52 48.08
C PRO A 64 -21.26 -8.58 47.62
N ARG A 65 -22.18 -9.08 46.76
CA ARG A 65 -23.29 -8.29 46.20
C ARG A 65 -24.36 -7.89 47.22
N ALA A 66 -24.43 -8.58 48.37
CA ALA A 66 -25.36 -8.28 49.44
C ALA A 66 -24.99 -6.95 50.14
N LYS A 67 -25.98 -6.13 50.49
CA LYS A 67 -25.77 -4.94 51.32
C LYS A 67 -25.28 -5.39 52.71
N ARG A 68 -24.06 -5.01 53.09
CA ARG A 68 -23.64 -5.00 54.49
C ARG A 68 -24.49 -3.97 55.25
N GLN A 69 -24.98 -4.31 56.44
CA GLN A 69 -25.45 -3.31 57.40
C GLN A 69 -24.21 -2.60 57.97
N SER A 70 -24.11 -1.29 57.76
CA SER A 70 -23.06 -0.33 58.16
C SER A 70 -21.59 -0.79 58.20
N PRO A 71 -20.69 -0.23 57.35
CA PRO A 71 -19.25 -0.49 57.36
C PRO A 71 -18.44 0.32 58.41
N GLU A 72 -19.08 0.95 59.40
CA GLU A 72 -18.47 1.95 60.29
C GLU A 72 -17.29 1.46 61.17
N ALA A 73 -16.98 0.16 61.18
CA ALA A 73 -15.91 -0.42 61.99
C ALA A 73 -14.67 -0.91 61.20
N ASP A 74 -14.72 -0.99 59.85
CA ASP A 74 -13.61 -1.48 59.03
C ASP A 74 -12.84 -0.32 58.35
N GLU A 75 -11.51 -0.36 58.42
CA GLU A 75 -10.62 0.61 57.75
C GLU A 75 -10.79 0.52 56.22
N GLN A 76 -11.06 1.66 55.57
CA GLN A 76 -11.18 1.77 54.12
C GLN A 76 -9.81 2.04 53.50
N VAL A 77 -9.45 1.22 52.51
CA VAL A 77 -8.24 1.41 51.69
C VAL A 77 -8.68 1.66 50.25
N ASP A 78 -8.34 2.85 49.74
CA ASP A 78 -8.59 3.24 48.35
C ASP A 78 -7.29 3.16 47.55
N LEU A 79 -7.31 2.41 46.44
CA LEU A 79 -6.14 2.17 45.61
C LEU A 79 -6.44 2.52 44.15
N GLU A 80 -5.55 3.31 43.54
CA GLU A 80 -5.76 3.81 42.19
C GLU A 80 -5.55 2.71 41.13
N VAL A 81 -6.58 2.55 40.30
CA VAL A 81 -6.54 1.71 39.09
C VAL A 81 -6.37 2.65 37.89
N ALA A 82 -5.11 2.98 37.60
CA ALA A 82 -4.70 3.92 36.55
C ALA A 82 -5.49 3.75 35.23
N GLY A 83 -6.14 4.83 34.80
CA GLY A 83 -6.95 4.91 33.58
C GLY A 83 -8.39 4.39 33.71
N PHE A 84 -8.86 4.11 34.93
CA PHE A 84 -10.22 3.61 35.13
C PHE A 84 -10.95 4.17 36.36
N GLY A 85 -10.30 4.21 37.53
CA GLY A 85 -10.93 4.63 38.78
C GLY A 85 -10.22 4.09 40.03
N VAL A 86 -10.98 3.81 41.09
CA VAL A 86 -10.48 3.42 42.41
C VAL A 86 -10.99 2.04 42.80
N LEU A 87 -10.10 1.18 43.28
CA LEU A 87 -10.42 -0.06 43.97
C LEU A 87 -10.52 0.22 45.47
N ARG A 88 -11.71 0.05 46.04
CA ARG A 88 -12.03 0.31 47.45
C ARG A 88 -12.16 -1.00 48.20
N ILE A 89 -11.36 -1.20 49.24
CA ILE A 89 -11.31 -2.40 50.07
C ILE A 89 -11.64 -2.03 51.52
N PHE A 90 -12.59 -2.72 52.15
CA PHE A 90 -13.02 -2.47 53.53
C PHE A 90 -12.43 -3.54 54.47
N THR A 91 -11.16 -3.38 54.88
CA THR A 91 -10.50 -4.27 55.86
C THR A 91 -9.17 -3.69 56.37
N THR A 92 -8.81 -4.00 57.62
CA THR A 92 -7.49 -3.72 58.21
C THR A 92 -6.40 -4.71 57.78
N ALA A 93 -6.78 -5.85 57.17
CA ALA A 93 -5.88 -6.95 56.84
C ALA A 93 -4.98 -6.69 55.61
N VAL A 94 -5.19 -5.60 54.86
CA VAL A 94 -4.40 -5.27 53.65
C VAL A 94 -2.92 -5.06 53.97
N LYS A 95 -2.58 -4.66 55.21
CA LYS A 95 -1.24 -4.22 55.62
C LYS A 95 -0.16 -5.32 55.64
N SER A 96 -0.51 -6.60 55.48
CA SER A 96 0.49 -7.67 55.43
C SER A 96 1.19 -7.75 54.07
N ALA A 97 2.50 -8.00 54.03
CA ALA A 97 3.27 -8.06 52.77
C ALA A 97 2.71 -9.06 51.73
N LYS A 98 2.10 -10.16 52.21
CA LYS A 98 1.41 -11.14 51.36
C LYS A 98 0.16 -10.54 50.71
N ASN A 99 -0.65 -9.81 51.47
CA ASN A 99 -1.90 -9.22 51.00
C ASN A 99 -1.64 -8.02 50.09
N VAL A 100 -0.59 -7.23 50.35
CA VAL A 100 -0.14 -6.15 49.45
C VAL A 100 0.19 -6.71 48.06
N ARG A 101 0.99 -7.78 47.97
CA ARG A 101 1.31 -8.41 46.66
C ARG A 101 0.07 -8.91 45.93
N LEU A 102 -0.86 -9.55 46.63
CA LEU A 102 -2.11 -10.03 46.05
C LEU A 102 -2.96 -8.87 45.49
N VAL A 103 -3.01 -7.75 46.22
CA VAL A 103 -3.73 -6.55 45.81
C VAL A 103 -3.06 -5.91 44.60
N ASP A 104 -1.73 -5.81 44.58
CA ASP A 104 -0.97 -5.28 43.44
C ASP A 104 -1.18 -6.14 42.18
N GLU A 105 -1.14 -7.47 42.32
CA GLU A 105 -1.46 -8.40 41.23
C GLU A 105 -2.90 -8.18 40.75
N SER A 106 -3.86 -8.10 41.67
CA SER A 106 -5.28 -7.87 41.35
C SER A 106 -5.50 -6.55 40.62
N ILE A 107 -4.81 -5.48 41.02
CA ILE A 107 -4.83 -4.18 40.34
C ILE A 107 -4.21 -4.30 38.94
N ALA A 108 -3.10 -5.02 38.77
CA ALA A 108 -2.50 -5.26 37.47
C ALA A 108 -3.47 -5.99 36.51
N TRP A 109 -4.20 -6.98 37.01
CA TRP A 109 -5.25 -7.67 36.27
C TRP A 109 -6.46 -6.79 35.95
N LEU A 110 -6.93 -5.98 36.90
CA LEU A 110 -8.01 -5.02 36.65
C LEU A 110 -7.61 -4.02 35.56
N ARG A 111 -6.38 -3.51 35.59
CA ARG A 111 -5.84 -2.64 34.53
C ARG A 111 -5.79 -3.37 33.19
N ALA A 112 -5.34 -4.62 33.16
CA ALA A 112 -5.30 -5.45 31.94
C ALA A 112 -6.71 -5.68 31.35
N ILE A 113 -7.67 -6.12 32.17
CA ILE A 113 -9.07 -6.32 31.77
C ILE A 113 -9.64 -5.02 31.20
N MET A 114 -9.39 -3.88 31.86
CA MET A 114 -9.98 -2.61 31.46
C MET A 114 -9.36 -2.02 30.19
N ARG A 115 -8.05 -2.23 29.95
CA ARG A 115 -7.34 -1.76 28.75
C ARG A 115 -7.62 -2.62 27.51
N ALA A 116 -7.98 -3.89 27.68
CA ALA A 116 -8.37 -4.77 26.57
C ALA A 116 -9.75 -4.42 25.95
N VAL A 117 -10.58 -3.62 26.62
CA VAL A 117 -11.97 -3.34 26.22
C VAL A 117 -12.09 -2.38 25.02
N PRO A 118 -11.41 -1.22 24.97
CA PRO A 118 -11.53 -0.30 23.84
C PRO A 118 -11.07 -0.89 22.50
N PRO A 119 -9.94 -1.62 22.40
CA PRO A 119 -9.54 -2.28 21.15
C PRO A 119 -10.55 -3.34 20.70
N ARG A 120 -11.08 -4.14 21.64
CA ARG A 120 -12.05 -5.21 21.33
C ARG A 120 -13.39 -4.68 20.79
N ARG A 121 -13.92 -3.61 21.39
CA ARG A 121 -15.14 -2.95 20.86
C ARG A 121 -14.91 -2.28 19.51
N ARG A 122 -13.75 -1.66 19.30
CA ARG A 122 -13.37 -1.12 17.98
C ARG A 122 -13.28 -2.23 16.94
N TRP A 123 -12.74 -3.39 17.31
CA TRP A 123 -12.69 -4.58 16.46
C TRP A 123 -14.08 -5.12 16.12
N GLU A 124 -14.96 -5.36 17.10
CA GLU A 124 -16.31 -5.87 16.86
C GLU A 124 -17.11 -4.95 15.94
N LYS A 125 -16.93 -3.63 16.11
CA LYS A 125 -17.54 -2.63 15.24
C LYS A 125 -16.94 -2.65 13.83
N ALA A 126 -15.61 -2.61 13.71
CA ALA A 126 -14.92 -2.66 12.42
C ALA A 126 -15.28 -3.94 11.64
N ARG A 127 -15.43 -5.07 12.33
CA ARG A 127 -15.89 -6.35 11.77
C ARG A 127 -17.30 -6.23 11.20
N HIS A 128 -18.25 -5.69 11.98
CA HIS A 128 -19.62 -5.48 11.48
C HIS A 128 -19.68 -4.50 10.30
N ASP A 129 -18.81 -3.49 10.28
CA ASP A 129 -18.74 -2.53 9.18
C ASP A 129 -18.16 -3.17 7.91
N ALA A 130 -17.11 -3.98 8.06
CA ALA A 130 -16.48 -4.74 6.96
C ALA A 130 -17.43 -5.76 6.33
N GLN A 131 -18.14 -6.54 7.16
CA GLN A 131 -19.12 -7.53 6.69
C GLN A 131 -20.25 -6.88 5.89
N ARG A 132 -20.68 -5.67 6.28
CA ARG A 132 -21.66 -4.89 5.53
C ARG A 132 -21.10 -4.42 4.19
N ALA A 133 -19.90 -3.84 4.20
CA ALA A 133 -19.25 -3.37 2.97
C ALA A 133 -19.01 -4.49 1.96
N GLN A 134 -18.65 -5.69 2.42
CA GLN A 134 -18.46 -6.84 1.54
C GLN A 134 -19.78 -7.31 0.93
N ALA A 135 -20.86 -7.39 1.72
CA ALA A 135 -22.17 -7.74 1.19
C ALA A 135 -22.60 -6.75 0.08
N ASP A 136 -22.28 -5.47 0.24
CA ASP A 136 -22.54 -4.45 -0.79
C ASP A 136 -21.70 -4.64 -2.06
N VAL A 137 -20.42 -5.01 -1.93
CA VAL A 137 -19.53 -5.31 -3.07
C VAL A 137 -20.01 -6.55 -3.83
N GLU A 138 -20.35 -7.65 -3.14
CA GLU A 138 -20.86 -8.87 -3.77
C GLU A 138 -22.16 -8.60 -4.55
N VAL A 139 -23.07 -7.80 -3.96
CA VAL A 139 -24.29 -7.36 -4.65
C VAL A 139 -23.97 -6.51 -5.88
N PHE A 140 -22.95 -5.65 -5.81
CA PHE A 140 -22.54 -4.80 -6.93
C PHE A 140 -21.83 -5.59 -8.05
N GLU A 141 -20.94 -6.52 -7.73
CA GLU A 141 -20.26 -7.38 -8.70
C GLU A 141 -21.24 -8.28 -9.45
N VAL A 142 -22.22 -8.88 -8.74
CA VAL A 142 -23.29 -9.65 -9.38
C VAL A 142 -24.09 -8.77 -10.35
N ARG A 143 -24.34 -7.50 -10.01
CA ARG A 143 -25.03 -6.54 -10.89
C ARG A 143 -24.19 -6.18 -12.12
N ILE A 144 -22.89 -5.91 -11.97
CA ILE A 144 -21.99 -5.65 -13.10
C ILE A 144 -21.84 -6.87 -14.00
N ALA A 145 -21.64 -8.07 -13.43
CA ALA A 145 -21.51 -9.31 -14.18
C ALA A 145 -22.78 -9.60 -14.99
N ARG A 146 -23.97 -9.43 -14.38
CA ARG A 146 -25.24 -9.54 -15.09
C ARG A 146 -25.38 -8.48 -16.18
N ALA A 147 -25.03 -7.23 -15.93
CA ALA A 147 -25.09 -6.17 -16.93
C ALA A 147 -24.15 -6.44 -18.12
N ARG A 148 -22.92 -6.90 -17.86
CA ARG A 148 -21.95 -7.29 -18.89
C ARG A 148 -22.41 -8.51 -19.69
N GLU A 149 -22.98 -9.52 -19.04
CA GLU A 149 -23.50 -10.70 -19.72
C GLU A 149 -24.74 -10.37 -20.56
N SER A 150 -25.64 -9.50 -20.06
CA SER A 150 -26.76 -9.00 -20.85
C SER A 150 -26.31 -8.19 -22.06
N GLU A 151 -25.28 -7.35 -21.92
CA GLU A 151 -24.73 -6.62 -23.06
C GLU A 151 -23.99 -7.54 -24.04
N ARG A 152 -23.28 -8.56 -23.55
CA ARG A 152 -22.66 -9.59 -24.41
C ARG A 152 -23.71 -10.36 -25.21
N ILE A 153 -24.78 -10.81 -24.55
CA ILE A 153 -25.89 -11.51 -25.21
C ILE A 153 -26.52 -10.59 -26.24
N ARG A 154 -26.80 -9.32 -25.90
CA ARG A 154 -27.35 -8.32 -26.81
C ARG A 154 -26.43 -8.04 -28.01
N LEU A 155 -25.12 -7.93 -27.80
CA LEU A 155 -24.14 -7.71 -28.87
C LEU A 155 -24.04 -8.92 -29.79
N VAL A 156 -24.07 -10.15 -29.24
CA VAL A 156 -24.07 -11.39 -30.04
C VAL A 156 -25.37 -11.55 -30.83
N GLU A 157 -26.51 -11.23 -30.22
CA GLU A 157 -27.83 -11.26 -30.86
C GLU A 157 -27.95 -10.18 -31.95
N THR A 158 -27.44 -8.98 -31.68
CA THR A 158 -27.37 -7.89 -32.66
C THR A 158 -26.41 -8.25 -33.80
N MET A 159 -25.24 -8.83 -33.49
CA MET A 159 -24.25 -9.28 -34.47
C MET A 159 -24.86 -10.33 -35.40
N THR A 160 -25.41 -11.41 -34.85
CA THR A 160 -25.98 -12.50 -35.67
C THR A 160 -27.16 -12.03 -36.52
N THR A 161 -28.04 -11.18 -35.96
CA THR A 161 -29.21 -10.69 -36.70
C THR A 161 -28.85 -9.67 -37.78
N ALA A 162 -27.94 -8.73 -37.50
CA ALA A 162 -27.51 -7.73 -38.47
C ALA A 162 -26.64 -8.35 -39.57
N THR A 163 -25.64 -9.19 -39.23
CA THR A 163 -24.78 -9.81 -40.25
C THR A 163 -25.55 -10.75 -41.17
N VAL A 164 -26.55 -11.48 -40.66
CA VAL A 164 -27.39 -12.36 -41.50
C VAL A 164 -28.26 -11.53 -42.44
N ARG A 165 -28.84 -10.43 -41.96
CA ARG A 165 -29.66 -9.52 -42.77
C ARG A 165 -28.84 -8.82 -43.86
N ASP A 166 -27.64 -8.37 -43.52
CA ASP A 166 -26.77 -7.64 -44.44
C ASP A 166 -26.15 -8.59 -45.49
N LEU A 167 -25.80 -9.82 -45.11
CA LEU A 167 -25.42 -10.88 -46.06
C LEU A 167 -26.59 -11.26 -46.98
N ASP A 168 -27.81 -11.30 -46.48
CA ASP A 168 -29.01 -11.55 -47.30
C ASP A 168 -29.29 -10.41 -48.28
N SER A 169 -29.02 -9.17 -47.88
CA SER A 169 -29.06 -8.00 -48.76
C SER A 169 -28.02 -8.10 -49.88
N VAL A 170 -26.77 -8.46 -49.56
CA VAL A 170 -25.73 -8.70 -50.57
C VAL A 170 -26.09 -9.88 -51.48
N ARG A 171 -26.63 -10.97 -50.92
CA ARG A 171 -27.11 -12.13 -51.70
C ARG A 171 -28.21 -11.72 -52.69
N THR A 172 -29.13 -10.86 -52.27
CA THR A 172 -30.22 -10.36 -53.12
C THR A 172 -29.69 -9.49 -54.26
N MET A 173 -28.71 -8.62 -53.98
CA MET A 173 -28.04 -7.82 -55.03
C MET A 173 -27.31 -8.70 -56.06
N LEU A 174 -26.85 -9.88 -55.66
CA LEU A 174 -26.15 -10.83 -56.52
C LEU A 174 -27.08 -11.82 -57.25
N THR A 175 -28.39 -11.79 -56.99
CA THR A 175 -29.38 -12.57 -57.74
C THR A 175 -29.88 -11.89 -59.02
N GLU A 176 -29.49 -10.64 -59.26
CA GLU A 176 -29.76 -9.94 -60.52
C GLU A 176 -28.93 -10.50 -61.69
N PRO A 177 -29.41 -10.43 -62.95
CA PRO A 177 -28.63 -10.84 -64.11
C PRO A 177 -27.29 -10.08 -64.14
N ALA A 178 -26.19 -10.77 -64.50
CA ALA A 178 -24.83 -10.26 -64.35
C ALA A 178 -24.54 -8.90 -65.05
N SER A 179 -25.36 -8.50 -66.02
CA SER A 179 -25.30 -7.20 -66.69
C SER A 179 -25.78 -6.02 -65.85
N ASP A 180 -26.61 -6.28 -64.83
CA ASP A 180 -27.38 -5.26 -64.11
C ASP A 180 -26.89 -5.08 -62.66
N VAL A 181 -26.00 -5.96 -62.19
CA VAL A 181 -25.41 -5.90 -60.84
C VAL A 181 -24.58 -4.62 -60.67
N ALA A 182 -25.02 -3.76 -59.75
CA ALA A 182 -24.28 -2.58 -59.32
C ALA A 182 -23.08 -2.98 -58.43
N TRP A 183 -22.01 -3.48 -59.04
CA TRP A 183 -20.78 -3.90 -58.36
C TRP A 183 -20.20 -2.88 -57.35
N PRO A 184 -20.23 -1.55 -57.59
CA PRO A 184 -19.80 -0.57 -56.60
C PRO A 184 -20.62 -0.63 -55.30
N SER A 185 -21.94 -0.83 -55.40
CA SER A 185 -22.84 -0.92 -54.25
C SER A 185 -22.63 -2.22 -53.47
N VAL A 186 -22.41 -3.34 -54.18
CA VAL A 186 -22.06 -4.64 -53.57
C VAL A 186 -20.73 -4.54 -52.82
N SER A 187 -19.72 -3.91 -53.43
CA SER A 187 -18.40 -3.73 -52.82
C SER A 187 -18.47 -2.82 -51.58
N ALA A 188 -19.27 -1.75 -51.61
CA ALA A 188 -19.49 -0.87 -50.47
C ALA A 188 -20.20 -1.60 -49.30
N ALA A 189 -21.25 -2.39 -49.59
CA ALA A 189 -21.95 -3.18 -48.58
C ALA A 189 -21.05 -4.23 -47.91
N MET A 190 -20.26 -4.96 -48.71
CA MET A 190 -19.23 -5.87 -48.21
C MET A 190 -18.15 -5.16 -47.38
N GLY A 191 -17.73 -3.96 -47.80
CA GLY A 191 -16.74 -3.14 -47.08
C GLY A 191 -17.22 -2.72 -45.69
N SER A 192 -18.48 -2.33 -45.56
CA SER A 192 -19.10 -2.00 -44.27
C SER A 192 -19.18 -3.22 -43.35
N LEU A 193 -19.64 -4.36 -43.87
CA LEU A 193 -19.71 -5.63 -43.13
C LEU A 193 -18.35 -6.06 -42.55
N ILE A 194 -17.28 -5.95 -43.33
CA ILE A 194 -15.91 -6.27 -42.88
C ILE A 194 -15.44 -5.27 -41.81
N HIS A 195 -15.79 -3.99 -41.95
CA HIS A 195 -15.43 -2.96 -40.98
C HIS A 195 -16.10 -3.19 -39.62
N ASP A 196 -17.40 -3.49 -39.61
CA ASP A 196 -18.19 -3.72 -38.40
C ASP A 196 -17.75 -5.00 -37.66
N PHE A 197 -17.41 -6.05 -38.41
CA PHE A 197 -16.81 -7.27 -37.85
C PHE A 197 -15.44 -7.00 -37.20
N ARG A 198 -14.56 -6.23 -37.86
CA ARG A 198 -13.22 -5.90 -37.34
C ARG A 198 -13.25 -5.04 -36.09
N THR A 199 -14.16 -4.07 -36.01
CA THR A 199 -14.36 -3.23 -34.81
C THR A 199 -14.79 -4.08 -33.62
N THR A 200 -15.61 -5.09 -33.86
CA THR A 200 -16.09 -6.04 -32.84
C THR A 200 -14.97 -6.99 -32.35
N VAL A 201 -14.13 -7.49 -33.26
CA VAL A 201 -12.99 -8.38 -32.91
C VAL A 201 -11.87 -7.65 -32.17
N ARG A 202 -11.65 -6.36 -32.42
CA ARG A 202 -10.64 -5.53 -31.72
C ARG A 202 -10.87 -5.38 -30.22
N GLY A 203 -12.08 -5.69 -29.71
CA GLY A 203 -12.35 -5.75 -28.28
C GLY A 203 -11.70 -6.93 -27.55
N VAL A 204 -10.91 -7.80 -28.23
CA VAL A 204 -10.55 -9.14 -27.74
C VAL A 204 -9.02 -9.41 -27.51
N PHE A 205 -8.02 -8.54 -27.78
CA PHE A 205 -6.59 -8.97 -27.67
C PHE A 205 -5.49 -7.91 -27.33
N PRO A 206 -4.29 -8.28 -26.77
CA PRO A 206 -3.26 -9.19 -27.36
C PRO A 206 -2.51 -10.21 -26.45
N ALA A 207 -2.31 -11.46 -26.94
CA ALA A 207 -1.58 -12.56 -26.28
C ALA A 207 -0.25 -12.99 -26.97
N MET A 208 0.19 -12.32 -28.05
CA MET A 208 1.28 -12.83 -28.92
C MET A 208 2.70 -12.35 -28.57
N LEU A 209 2.86 -11.30 -27.78
CA LEU A 209 4.16 -10.71 -27.45
C LEU A 209 5.14 -11.67 -26.75
N PRO A 210 4.72 -12.51 -25.77
CA PRO A 210 5.62 -13.43 -25.09
C PRO A 210 6.26 -14.47 -26.02
N GLU A 211 5.56 -14.88 -27.08
CA GLU A 211 5.95 -16.00 -27.94
C GLU A 211 6.76 -15.58 -29.16
N ARG A 212 6.42 -14.44 -29.80
CA ARG A 212 6.96 -14.04 -31.11
C ARG A 212 7.83 -12.78 -31.07
N GLY A 213 7.82 -12.06 -29.95
CA GLY A 213 8.62 -10.85 -29.75
C GLY A 213 8.11 -9.61 -30.51
N ALA A 214 8.78 -8.48 -30.28
CA ALA A 214 8.30 -7.15 -30.67
C ALA A 214 8.07 -6.97 -32.18
N VAL A 215 9.05 -7.34 -33.01
CA VAL A 215 9.00 -7.08 -34.45
C VAL A 215 7.85 -7.85 -35.12
N ASP A 216 7.68 -9.14 -34.78
CA ASP A 216 6.61 -9.96 -35.35
C ASP A 216 5.23 -9.54 -34.84
N THR A 217 5.13 -9.14 -33.57
CA THR A 217 3.90 -8.54 -33.03
C THR A 217 3.51 -7.27 -33.79
N LEU A 218 4.48 -6.41 -34.12
CA LEU A 218 4.25 -5.17 -34.87
C LEU A 218 3.89 -5.42 -36.34
N ARG A 219 4.48 -6.45 -36.98
CA ARG A 219 4.10 -6.87 -38.34
C ARG A 219 2.65 -7.34 -38.40
N GLU A 220 2.23 -8.14 -37.42
CA GLU A 220 0.83 -8.58 -37.31
C GLU A 220 -0.13 -7.40 -37.10
N ILE A 221 0.22 -6.47 -36.20
CA ILE A 221 -0.57 -5.24 -36.00
C ILE A 221 -0.68 -4.45 -37.30
N ALA A 222 0.43 -4.24 -37.99
CA ALA A 222 0.49 -3.47 -39.22
C ALA A 222 -0.28 -4.12 -40.38
N ALA A 223 -0.33 -5.45 -40.47
CA ALA A 223 -1.12 -6.17 -41.46
C ALA A 223 -2.63 -5.87 -41.35
N THR A 224 -3.10 -5.37 -40.20
CA THR A 224 -4.49 -4.97 -39.99
C THR A 224 -4.78 -3.51 -40.35
N LEU A 225 -3.77 -2.73 -40.70
CA LEU A 225 -3.91 -1.31 -40.99
C LEU A 225 -4.34 -1.08 -42.45
N PRO A 226 -5.12 0.00 -42.72
CA PRO A 226 -5.62 0.31 -44.06
C PRO A 226 -4.56 0.99 -44.96
N ILE A 227 -3.31 1.08 -44.51
CA ILE A 227 -2.18 1.66 -45.24
C ILE A 227 -1.05 0.64 -45.37
N PRO A 228 -0.27 0.65 -46.47
CA PRO A 228 0.92 -0.20 -46.58
C PRO A 228 1.99 0.22 -45.56
N VAL A 229 2.52 -0.76 -44.82
CA VAL A 229 3.63 -0.55 -43.88
C VAL A 229 4.79 -1.49 -44.23
N ASP A 230 5.93 -0.92 -44.62
CA ASP A 230 7.17 -1.65 -44.91
C ASP A 230 8.08 -1.65 -43.68
N PHE A 231 8.52 -2.82 -43.22
CA PHE A 231 9.43 -2.94 -42.08
C PHE A 231 10.84 -3.30 -42.54
N ARG A 232 11.84 -2.56 -42.05
CA ARG A 232 13.26 -2.79 -42.32
C ARG A 232 14.07 -2.79 -41.03
N GLY A 233 15.24 -3.43 -41.07
CA GLY A 233 16.13 -3.53 -39.92
C GLY A 233 15.75 -4.63 -38.94
N ASP A 234 16.49 -4.71 -37.84
CA ASP A 234 16.32 -5.71 -36.78
C ASP A 234 16.75 -5.13 -35.42
N LEU A 235 16.17 -5.65 -34.34
CA LEU A 235 16.49 -5.28 -32.96
C LEU A 235 17.55 -6.21 -32.34
N GLY A 236 18.02 -7.22 -33.06
CA GLY A 236 19.04 -8.17 -32.61
C GLY A 236 18.52 -9.12 -31.53
N ARG A 237 19.34 -9.39 -30.50
CA ARG A 237 18.94 -10.30 -29.40
C ARG A 237 17.70 -9.80 -28.68
N ARG A 238 16.81 -10.70 -28.28
CA ARG A 238 15.57 -10.34 -27.57
C ARG A 238 15.86 -9.47 -26.33
N PRO A 239 15.32 -8.24 -26.25
CA PRO A 239 15.47 -7.37 -25.10
C PRO A 239 14.71 -7.93 -23.89
N ARG A 240 14.92 -7.37 -22.70
CA ARG A 240 14.11 -7.72 -21.52
C ARG A 240 12.64 -7.39 -21.78
N TRP A 241 11.75 -8.16 -21.16
CA TRP A 241 10.30 -8.07 -21.36
C TRP A 241 9.76 -6.65 -21.21
N GLU A 242 10.27 -5.89 -20.23
CA GLU A 242 9.83 -4.52 -19.94
C GLU A 242 10.17 -3.58 -21.10
N VAL A 243 11.38 -3.69 -21.63
CA VAL A 243 11.85 -2.90 -22.79
C VAL A 243 11.11 -3.34 -24.05
N GLU A 244 10.91 -4.65 -24.24
CA GLU A 244 10.20 -5.23 -25.37
C GLU A 244 8.74 -4.78 -25.45
N SER A 245 8.04 -4.84 -24.32
CA SER A 245 6.63 -4.49 -24.21
C SER A 245 6.42 -2.99 -24.37
N ASN A 246 7.24 -2.16 -23.73
CA ASN A 246 7.13 -0.70 -23.85
C ASN A 246 7.44 -0.24 -25.28
N PHE A 247 8.48 -0.80 -25.90
CA PHE A 247 8.82 -0.50 -27.29
C PHE A 247 7.69 -0.91 -28.25
N THR A 248 7.13 -2.11 -28.08
CA THR A 248 6.03 -2.61 -28.93
C THR A 248 4.78 -1.73 -28.81
N HIS A 249 4.35 -1.39 -27.59
CA HIS A 249 3.17 -0.54 -27.39
C HIS A 249 3.39 0.87 -27.94
N ALA A 250 4.56 1.46 -27.69
CA ALA A 250 4.89 2.77 -28.22
C ALA A 250 4.82 2.82 -29.75
N VAL A 251 5.39 1.81 -30.44
CA VAL A 251 5.37 1.75 -31.90
C VAL A 251 3.97 1.43 -32.43
N ALA A 252 3.20 0.56 -31.76
CA ALA A 252 1.82 0.25 -32.14
C ALA A 252 0.90 1.47 -32.06
N ASP A 253 1.02 2.26 -30.99
CA ASP A 253 0.26 3.48 -30.82
C ASP A 253 0.64 4.54 -31.87
N VAL A 254 1.93 4.66 -32.19
CA VAL A 254 2.38 5.53 -33.29
C VAL A 254 1.81 5.04 -34.61
N LEU A 255 1.85 3.73 -34.91
CA LEU A 255 1.23 3.13 -36.09
C LEU A 255 -0.27 3.44 -36.17
N GLY A 256 -0.99 3.40 -35.05
CA GLY A 256 -2.40 3.78 -34.99
C GLY A 256 -2.64 5.25 -35.31
N ALA A 257 -1.78 6.14 -34.83
CA ALA A 257 -1.89 7.58 -35.07
C ALA A 257 -1.57 7.97 -36.52
N VAL A 258 -0.54 7.38 -37.11
CA VAL A 258 -0.06 7.72 -38.48
C VAL A 258 -0.99 7.19 -39.59
N VAL A 259 -1.92 6.28 -39.29
CA VAL A 259 -2.96 5.83 -40.24
C VAL A 259 -3.79 7.01 -40.76
N ALA A 260 -3.97 8.06 -39.95
CA ALA A 260 -4.67 9.27 -40.35
C ALA A 260 -4.02 9.98 -41.56
N LEU A 261 -2.73 9.74 -41.82
CA LEU A 261 -1.99 10.31 -42.95
C LEU A 261 -2.38 9.66 -44.30
N ARG A 262 -2.99 8.47 -44.28
CA ARG A 262 -3.42 7.71 -45.48
C ARG A 262 -2.32 7.50 -46.53
N GLN A 263 -1.07 7.43 -46.10
CA GLN A 263 0.11 7.28 -46.95
C GLN A 263 0.93 6.04 -46.53
N PRO A 264 1.71 5.43 -47.45
CA PRO A 264 2.61 4.34 -47.11
C PRO A 264 3.67 4.76 -46.09
N ILE A 265 4.00 3.86 -45.17
CA ILE A 265 4.95 4.15 -44.10
C ILE A 265 6.07 3.12 -44.11
N GLN A 266 7.29 3.61 -43.99
CA GLN A 266 8.45 2.77 -43.75
C GLN A 266 8.83 2.84 -42.27
N VAL A 267 8.93 1.67 -41.62
CA VAL A 267 9.40 1.53 -40.25
C VAL A 267 10.80 0.92 -40.29
N VAL A 268 11.80 1.64 -39.80
CA VAL A 268 13.17 1.16 -39.67
C VAL A 268 13.48 0.89 -38.21
N PHE A 269 13.81 -0.36 -37.89
CA PHE A 269 14.29 -0.78 -36.59
C PHE A 269 15.80 -0.72 -36.52
N GLU A 270 16.30 -0.12 -35.44
CA GLU A 270 17.72 -0.04 -35.15
C GLU A 270 17.97 -0.28 -33.67
N ARG A 271 19.18 -0.74 -33.37
CA ARG A 271 19.65 -0.87 -32.00
C ARG A 271 21.10 -0.42 -31.88
N ASP A 272 21.29 0.61 -31.08
CA ASP A 272 22.60 1.16 -30.71
C ASP A 272 22.46 1.86 -29.36
N GLY A 273 22.76 1.12 -28.28
CA GLY A 273 22.53 1.53 -26.88
C GLY A 273 21.05 1.75 -26.48
N ALA A 274 20.14 1.78 -27.45
CA ALA A 274 18.71 1.96 -27.35
C ALA A 274 18.00 1.25 -28.50
N LEU A 275 16.81 0.71 -28.24
CA LEU A 275 15.88 0.28 -29.27
C LEU A 275 15.27 1.52 -29.93
N ARG A 276 15.37 1.60 -31.25
CA ARG A 276 14.86 2.70 -32.05
C ARG A 276 13.92 2.18 -33.13
N ALA A 277 12.78 2.83 -33.27
CA ALA A 277 11.91 2.72 -34.44
C ALA A 277 11.80 4.09 -35.09
N ARG A 278 12.10 4.17 -36.38
CA ARG A 278 11.89 5.38 -37.20
C ARG A 278 10.82 5.11 -38.22
N LEU A 279 9.70 5.81 -38.10
CA LEU A 279 8.59 5.75 -39.03
C LEU A 279 8.69 6.94 -39.97
N ARG A 280 8.84 6.67 -41.27
CA ARG A 280 9.03 7.69 -42.29
C ARG A 280 7.95 7.61 -43.35
N ASN A 281 7.50 8.77 -43.76
CA ASN A 281 6.62 8.95 -44.90
C ASN A 281 7.28 9.91 -45.90
N SER A 282 7.29 9.53 -47.18
CA SER A 282 7.98 10.22 -48.28
C SER A 282 7.12 11.26 -49.00
N GLU A 283 5.82 11.33 -48.71
CA GLU A 283 4.89 12.19 -49.44
C GLU A 283 4.31 13.33 -48.58
N THR A 284 3.83 14.35 -49.29
CA THR A 284 3.28 15.58 -48.73
C THR A 284 1.95 15.29 -48.04
N GLY A 285 1.82 15.67 -46.77
CA GLY A 285 0.52 15.70 -46.09
C GLY A 285 0.55 15.11 -44.69
N GLY A 286 0.45 15.99 -43.70
CA GLY A 286 0.31 15.59 -42.31
C GLY A 286 0.23 16.82 -41.43
N ASP A 287 -0.84 16.91 -40.65
CA ASP A 287 -0.97 17.90 -39.60
C ASP A 287 -0.08 17.46 -38.43
N LEU A 288 1.12 18.05 -38.36
CA LEU A 288 2.11 17.76 -37.32
C LEU A 288 1.57 18.08 -35.93
N ASP A 289 0.78 19.15 -35.81
CA ASP A 289 0.25 19.59 -34.53
C ASP A 289 -0.79 18.59 -34.03
N ARG A 290 -1.68 18.13 -34.92
CA ARG A 290 -2.65 17.07 -34.60
C ARG A 290 -2.00 15.71 -34.29
N LEU A 291 -0.93 15.35 -34.99
CA LEU A 291 -0.17 14.13 -34.69
C LEU A 291 0.57 14.26 -33.35
N ALA A 292 1.13 15.43 -33.06
CA ALA A 292 1.78 15.72 -31.79
C ALA A 292 0.79 15.70 -30.62
N GLU A 293 -0.41 16.25 -30.80
CA GLU A 293 -1.51 16.19 -29.84
C GLU A 293 -1.92 14.74 -29.56
N ALA A 294 -2.19 13.96 -30.62
CA ALA A 294 -2.57 12.54 -30.51
C ALA A 294 -1.51 11.68 -29.80
N LEU A 295 -0.23 12.05 -29.89
CA LEU A 295 0.89 11.32 -29.27
C LEU A 295 1.41 11.96 -27.98
N THR A 296 0.73 12.98 -27.43
CA THR A 296 1.20 13.69 -26.22
C THR A 296 1.28 12.76 -25.00
N ALA A 297 0.22 12.02 -24.70
CA ALA A 297 0.21 11.05 -23.59
C ALA A 297 1.25 9.94 -23.78
N ASN A 298 1.59 9.62 -25.03
CA ASN A 298 2.59 8.62 -25.36
C ASN A 298 4.02 9.14 -25.17
N ARG A 299 4.25 10.41 -25.52
CA ARG A 299 5.51 11.11 -25.27
C ARG A 299 5.80 11.20 -23.77
N GLU A 300 4.83 11.66 -22.98
CA GLU A 300 4.95 11.74 -21.51
C GLU A 300 5.26 10.36 -20.89
N ARG A 301 4.57 9.31 -21.36
CA ARG A 301 4.78 7.94 -20.91
C ARG A 301 6.18 7.43 -21.25
N LEU A 302 6.69 7.71 -22.46
CA LEU A 302 8.03 7.31 -22.88
C LEU A 302 9.11 8.08 -22.14
N GLU A 303 8.95 9.39 -21.95
CA GLU A 303 9.87 10.24 -21.19
C GLU A 303 10.00 9.78 -19.74
N ALA A 304 8.89 9.40 -19.10
CA ALA A 304 8.90 8.83 -17.74
C ALA A 304 9.71 7.52 -17.62
N LEU A 305 9.95 6.83 -18.74
CA LEU A 305 10.71 5.58 -18.82
C LEU A 305 12.14 5.79 -19.35
N GLY A 306 12.59 7.04 -19.47
CA GLY A 306 13.89 7.40 -20.04
C GLY A 306 13.97 7.25 -21.56
N GLY A 307 12.83 6.99 -22.22
CA GLY A 307 12.70 6.99 -23.67
C GLY A 307 12.35 8.37 -24.22
N ALA A 308 12.23 8.45 -25.53
CA ALA A 308 11.85 9.67 -26.23
C ALA A 308 10.94 9.36 -27.41
N LEU A 309 9.99 10.25 -27.67
CA LEU A 309 9.19 10.29 -28.88
C LEU A 309 9.32 11.66 -29.53
N THR A 310 10.03 11.70 -30.65
CA THR A 310 10.23 12.93 -31.42
C THR A 310 9.48 12.86 -32.73
N ILE A 311 8.83 13.96 -33.09
CA ILE A 311 8.16 14.13 -34.38
C ILE A 311 8.89 15.26 -35.11
N SER A 312 9.35 15.01 -36.32
CA SER A 312 10.11 15.97 -37.12
C SER A 312 9.68 15.92 -38.59
N ARG A 313 10.05 16.96 -39.34
CA ARG A 313 9.96 16.93 -40.79
C ARG A 313 11.18 16.23 -41.37
N SER A 314 10.95 15.33 -42.32
CA SER A 314 12.00 14.66 -43.09
C SER A 314 12.01 15.20 -44.52
N GLY A 315 13.00 16.03 -44.86
CA GLY A 315 13.10 16.68 -46.17
C GLY A 315 12.14 17.87 -46.33
N SER A 316 11.77 18.21 -47.56
CA SER A 316 10.89 19.34 -47.87
C SER A 316 9.41 19.09 -47.56
N THR A 317 8.97 17.82 -47.54
CA THR A 317 7.53 17.48 -47.45
C THR A 317 7.21 16.27 -46.56
N GLY A 318 8.18 15.45 -46.20
CA GLY A 318 7.96 14.20 -45.45
C GLY A 318 7.89 14.38 -43.94
N LEU A 319 7.44 13.33 -43.25
CA LEU A 319 7.30 13.26 -41.80
C LEU A 319 8.13 12.10 -41.26
N GLU A 320 8.80 12.32 -40.13
CA GLU A 320 9.50 11.29 -39.39
C GLU A 320 9.04 11.28 -37.93
N VAL A 321 8.60 10.12 -37.45
CA VAL A 321 8.40 9.85 -36.02
C VAL A 321 9.48 8.90 -35.56
N SER A 322 10.26 9.31 -34.56
CA SER A 322 11.24 8.44 -33.92
C SER A 322 10.80 8.10 -32.52
N VAL A 323 10.75 6.80 -32.24
CA VAL A 323 10.56 6.23 -30.90
C VAL A 323 11.90 5.65 -30.47
N THR A 324 12.40 6.10 -29.33
CA THR A 324 13.63 5.59 -28.72
C THR A 324 13.33 5.09 -27.31
N VAL A 325 13.75 3.85 -27.03
CA VAL A 325 13.68 3.24 -25.70
C VAL A 325 15.08 2.73 -25.35
N PRO A 326 15.70 3.18 -24.24
CA PRO A 326 17.05 2.73 -23.86
C PRO A 326 17.14 1.22 -23.73
N ASP A 327 18.23 0.62 -24.24
CA ASP A 327 18.51 -0.82 -24.17
C ASP A 327 18.95 -1.21 -22.74
N ARG A 328 19.44 -0.20 -22.02
CA ARG A 328 19.61 -0.17 -20.58
C ARG A 328 19.01 1.14 -20.11
N SER A 329 17.96 1.08 -19.30
CA SER A 329 17.40 2.28 -18.69
C SER A 329 18.47 2.94 -17.82
N GLU A 330 18.93 4.14 -18.20
CA GLU A 330 19.54 5.10 -17.24
C GLU A 330 18.53 5.59 -16.20
N VAL A 331 17.30 5.08 -16.21
CA VAL A 331 16.46 5.05 -15.03
C VAL A 331 17.12 4.11 -14.02
N SER A 332 17.96 4.67 -13.15
CA SER A 332 18.69 3.94 -12.09
C SER A 332 17.77 3.27 -11.05
N TRP A 333 16.44 3.43 -11.19
CA TRP A 333 15.41 2.83 -10.34
C TRP A 333 14.11 2.64 -11.13
N LEU A 334 13.33 1.61 -10.80
CA LEU A 334 12.01 1.43 -11.41
C LEU A 334 11.01 2.42 -10.76
N PRO A 335 10.05 3.04 -11.49
CA PRO A 335 9.04 3.88 -10.87
C PRO A 335 8.13 3.06 -9.93
N LEU A 336 7.47 3.71 -8.98
CA LEU A 336 6.50 3.05 -8.11
C LEU A 336 5.36 2.46 -8.94
N SER A 337 5.06 1.18 -8.72
CA SER A 337 3.94 0.53 -9.38
C SER A 337 2.59 1.05 -8.86
N LYS A 338 1.55 0.99 -9.69
CA LYS A 338 0.19 1.33 -9.27
C LYS A 338 -0.25 0.52 -8.04
N ARG A 339 0.12 -0.76 -7.97
CA ARG A 339 -0.16 -1.64 -6.81
C ARG A 339 0.51 -1.14 -5.52
N GLN A 340 1.76 -0.67 -5.60
CA GLN A 340 2.45 -0.07 -4.45
C GLN A 340 1.78 1.22 -3.99
N LEU A 341 1.36 2.08 -4.93
CA LEU A 341 0.66 3.33 -4.61
C LEU A 341 -0.72 3.08 -3.98
N THR A 342 -1.50 2.14 -4.54
CA THR A 342 -2.83 1.82 -4.00
C THR A 342 -2.77 1.17 -2.63
N SER A 343 -1.73 0.37 -2.36
CA SER A 343 -1.56 -0.30 -1.08
C SER A 343 -1.05 0.62 0.05
N ARG A 344 -0.65 1.86 -0.29
CA ARG A 344 -0.14 2.88 0.66
C ARG A 344 -0.84 4.23 0.44
N PRO A 345 -2.09 4.40 0.94
CA PRO A 345 -2.93 5.54 0.59
C PRO A 345 -2.37 6.90 1.05
N VAL A 346 -1.48 6.96 2.04
CA VAL A 346 -0.78 8.20 2.43
C VAL A 346 -0.11 8.92 1.24
N HIS A 347 0.45 8.19 0.26
CA HIS A 347 1.07 8.81 -0.92
C HIS A 347 0.04 9.59 -1.76
N ALA A 348 -1.08 8.93 -2.08
CA ALA A 348 -2.18 9.54 -2.82
C ALA A 348 -2.82 10.72 -2.06
N ARG A 349 -2.95 10.60 -0.73
CA ARG A 349 -3.46 11.70 0.11
C ARG A 349 -2.55 12.93 0.08
N VAL A 350 -1.23 12.75 0.07
CA VAL A 350 -0.27 13.85 -0.07
C VAL A 350 -0.31 14.44 -1.49
N ALA A 351 -0.43 13.60 -2.53
CA ALA A 351 -0.62 14.08 -3.91
C ALA A 351 -1.88 14.96 -4.04
N ALA A 352 -3.01 14.51 -3.49
CA ALA A 352 -4.25 15.27 -3.47
C ALA A 352 -4.14 16.58 -2.66
N LEU A 353 -3.36 16.60 -1.57
CA LEU A 353 -3.05 17.83 -0.84
C LEU A 353 -2.32 18.84 -1.74
N LEU A 354 -1.31 18.39 -2.49
CA LEU A 354 -0.55 19.27 -3.39
C LEU A 354 -1.45 19.90 -4.45
N GLU A 355 -2.30 19.09 -5.08
CA GLU A 355 -3.28 19.53 -6.09
C GLU A 355 -4.31 20.53 -5.52
N SER A 356 -4.77 20.30 -4.29
CA SER A 356 -5.78 21.16 -3.64
C SER A 356 -5.21 22.41 -2.98
N SER A 357 -3.89 22.55 -2.87
CA SER A 357 -3.23 23.62 -2.09
C SER A 357 -3.41 25.04 -2.64
N ARG A 358 -3.90 25.19 -3.88
CA ARG A 358 -4.05 26.48 -4.59
C ARG A 358 -2.79 27.34 -4.63
N LEU A 359 -1.62 26.76 -4.37
CA LEU A 359 -0.33 27.45 -4.44
C LEU A 359 0.14 27.56 -5.90
N PRO A 360 1.01 28.55 -6.21
CA PRO A 360 1.62 28.63 -7.54
C PRO A 360 2.44 27.38 -7.87
N GLU A 361 2.43 26.98 -9.15
CA GLU A 361 3.11 25.76 -9.64
C GLU A 361 4.61 25.75 -9.31
N GLU A 362 5.28 26.91 -9.32
CA GLU A 362 6.68 27.07 -8.92
C GLU A 362 6.97 26.62 -7.48
N LYS A 363 5.95 26.66 -6.59
CA LYS A 363 6.07 26.20 -5.19
C LYS A 363 5.74 24.73 -5.04
N ILE A 364 4.80 24.22 -5.84
CA ILE A 364 4.34 22.84 -5.79
C ILE A 364 5.33 21.91 -6.48
N ALA A 365 5.91 22.33 -7.61
CA ALA A 365 6.78 21.50 -8.43
C ALA A 365 7.92 20.84 -7.64
N PRO A 366 8.69 21.53 -6.78
CA PRO A 366 9.71 20.88 -5.96
C PRO A 366 9.14 19.82 -5.00
N TRP A 367 7.97 20.06 -4.39
CA TRP A 367 7.34 19.08 -3.49
C TRP A 367 6.81 17.86 -4.25
N ARG A 368 6.32 18.08 -5.48
CA ARG A 368 5.91 17.01 -6.38
C ARG A 368 7.12 16.16 -6.78
N THR A 369 8.23 16.80 -7.18
CA THR A 369 9.49 16.10 -7.46
C THR A 369 9.91 15.23 -6.26
N GLU A 370 9.77 15.73 -5.04
CA GLU A 370 10.10 14.98 -3.82
C GLU A 370 9.19 13.76 -3.55
N LEU A 371 7.90 13.89 -3.89
CA LEU A 371 6.90 12.83 -3.76
C LEU A 371 7.09 11.70 -4.77
N PHE A 372 7.78 11.96 -5.89
CA PHE A 372 8.07 10.96 -6.92
C PHE A 372 9.55 10.54 -6.97
N ALA A 373 10.42 11.20 -6.21
CA ALA A 373 11.83 10.83 -6.11
C ALA A 373 11.99 9.42 -5.51
N PRO A 374 13.01 8.64 -5.93
CA PRO A 374 13.30 7.35 -5.33
C PRO A 374 13.75 7.49 -3.88
N VAL A 375 13.66 6.41 -3.11
CA VAL A 375 14.38 6.25 -1.85
C VAL A 375 15.85 5.98 -2.16
N ARG A 376 16.75 6.83 -1.66
CA ARG A 376 18.18 6.71 -1.91
C ARG A 376 18.85 5.89 -0.81
N LEU A 377 19.33 4.71 -1.16
CA LEU A 377 20.05 3.77 -0.31
C LEU A 377 21.56 3.90 -0.56
N LEU A 378 22.30 4.35 0.45
CA LEU A 378 23.76 4.28 0.43
C LEU A 378 24.22 2.89 0.87
N VAL A 379 25.03 2.26 0.04
CA VAL A 379 25.55 0.91 0.24
C VAL A 379 27.04 1.03 0.56
N LEU A 380 27.39 0.87 1.84
CA LEU A 380 28.76 0.99 2.33
C LEU A 380 29.48 -0.35 2.29
N GLN A 381 30.55 -0.40 1.50
CA GLN A 381 31.48 -1.54 1.45
C GLN A 381 30.81 -2.88 1.07
N GLN A 382 29.67 -2.85 0.38
CA GLN A 382 28.93 -4.01 -0.11
C GLN A 382 28.65 -3.88 -1.62
N PRO A 383 28.42 -5.00 -2.34
CA PRO A 383 27.92 -4.94 -3.70
C PRO A 383 26.54 -4.28 -3.78
N LEU A 384 26.29 -3.56 -4.88
CA LEU A 384 24.98 -2.98 -5.15
C LEU A 384 23.89 -4.07 -5.25
N PRO A 385 22.67 -3.79 -4.74
CA PRO A 385 21.55 -4.71 -4.84
C PRO A 385 20.98 -4.75 -6.27
N ALA A 386 20.12 -5.74 -6.53
CA ALA A 386 19.31 -5.73 -7.73
C ALA A 386 18.43 -4.47 -7.81
N SER A 387 18.18 -3.96 -9.03
CA SER A 387 17.30 -2.81 -9.24
C SER A 387 15.87 -3.14 -8.80
N LEU A 388 15.33 -2.34 -7.88
CA LEU A 388 13.97 -2.52 -7.36
C LEU A 388 13.13 -1.23 -7.51
N PRO A 389 11.79 -1.34 -7.58
CA PRO A 389 10.89 -0.18 -7.68
C PRO A 389 10.98 0.80 -6.52
N GLY A 390 11.15 2.08 -6.84
CA GLY A 390 11.17 3.18 -5.88
C GLY A 390 12.45 3.27 -5.06
N VAL A 391 13.49 2.48 -5.36
CA VAL A 391 14.77 2.50 -4.65
C VAL A 391 15.92 2.73 -5.63
N GLN A 392 16.75 3.73 -5.31
CA GLN A 392 18.01 3.99 -5.98
C GLN A 392 19.16 3.66 -5.03
N ALA A 393 19.96 2.66 -5.36
CA ALA A 393 21.16 2.32 -4.59
C ALA A 393 22.40 3.05 -5.12
N VAL A 394 23.23 3.56 -4.23
CA VAL A 394 24.51 4.22 -4.54
C VAL A 394 25.58 3.57 -3.68
N MET A 395 26.68 3.17 -4.31
CA MET A 395 27.79 2.51 -3.62
C MET A 395 28.75 3.57 -3.05
N CYS A 396 29.22 3.33 -1.83
CA CYS A 396 30.28 4.11 -1.22
C CYS A 396 31.34 3.17 -0.64
N GLU A 397 32.59 3.40 -1.03
CA GLU A 397 33.74 2.59 -0.60
C GLU A 397 34.45 3.20 0.62
N SER A 398 34.07 4.41 1.03
CA SER A 398 34.64 5.09 2.20
C SER A 398 34.28 4.39 3.50
N ASP A 399 35.15 4.53 4.50
CA ASP A 399 34.90 4.04 5.84
C ASP A 399 33.75 4.80 6.53
N PRO A 400 32.96 4.14 7.40
CA PRO A 400 31.90 4.77 8.16
C PRO A 400 32.48 5.63 9.29
N ASP A 401 33.02 6.80 8.93
CA ASP A 401 33.65 7.74 9.84
C ASP A 401 32.89 9.08 9.94
N ARG A 402 33.40 9.98 10.78
CA ARG A 402 32.84 11.32 10.94
C ARG A 402 32.89 12.15 9.64
N THR A 403 33.92 11.94 8.82
CA THR A 403 34.04 12.62 7.52
C THR A 403 32.87 12.29 6.61
N LEU A 404 32.50 11.00 6.54
CA LEU A 404 31.35 10.54 5.79
C LEU A 404 30.05 11.08 6.41
N CYS A 405 29.89 11.11 7.73
CA CYS A 405 28.74 11.74 8.39
C CYS A 405 28.55 13.20 7.93
N GLU A 406 29.62 14.00 7.92
CA GLU A 406 29.57 15.41 7.49
C GLU A 406 29.15 15.53 6.02
N GLN A 407 29.65 14.67 5.13
CA GLN A 407 29.24 14.63 3.73
C GLN A 407 27.77 14.23 3.52
N LEU A 408 27.22 13.38 4.39
CA LEU A 408 25.84 12.92 4.30
C LEU A 408 24.83 13.98 4.77
N TYR A 409 25.24 14.88 5.66
CA TYR A 409 24.41 16.00 6.09
C TYR A 409 24.44 17.18 5.11
N ASP A 410 25.47 17.29 4.27
CA ASP A 410 25.50 18.28 3.21
C ASP A 410 24.58 17.88 2.04
N GLN A 411 23.44 18.56 1.93
CA GLN A 411 22.47 18.32 0.85
C GLN A 411 23.02 18.65 -0.54
N ASN A 412 24.04 19.52 -0.63
CA ASN A 412 24.75 19.84 -1.86
C ASN A 412 26.03 19.01 -2.03
N GLY A 413 26.28 18.09 -1.10
CA GLY A 413 27.43 17.21 -1.10
C GLY A 413 27.38 16.17 -2.22
N PRO A 414 28.46 15.39 -2.38
CA PRO A 414 28.62 14.44 -3.48
C PRO A 414 27.55 13.34 -3.50
N TRP A 415 27.01 13.01 -2.33
CA TRP A 415 25.98 12.00 -2.19
C TRP A 415 24.58 12.54 -2.44
N GLY A 416 24.35 13.86 -2.38
CA GLY A 416 23.03 14.45 -2.27
C GLY A 416 22.24 13.91 -1.06
N ARG A 417 20.90 13.98 -1.10
CA ARG A 417 20.09 13.38 -0.02
C ARG A 417 20.21 11.85 -0.02
N ILE A 418 20.56 11.29 1.13
CA ILE A 418 20.45 9.87 1.44
C ILE A 418 19.28 9.63 2.40
N ASP A 419 18.48 8.60 2.14
CA ASP A 419 17.33 8.25 2.98
C ASP A 419 17.64 7.07 3.92
N ALA A 420 18.51 6.16 3.48
CA ALA A 420 18.89 4.98 4.24
C ALA A 420 20.34 4.54 3.92
N ILE A 421 20.96 3.83 4.85
CA ILE A 421 22.35 3.36 4.79
C ILE A 421 22.41 1.92 5.24
N THR A 422 23.09 1.07 4.47
CA THR A 422 23.46 -0.29 4.87
C THR A 422 24.98 -0.46 4.83
N CYS A 423 25.53 -1.24 5.75
CA CYS A 423 26.98 -1.42 5.95
C CYS A 423 27.35 -2.91 5.94
N ALA A 424 28.44 -3.28 5.27
CA ALA A 424 28.98 -4.66 5.25
C ALA A 424 29.32 -5.16 6.66
N ALA A 425 29.99 -4.31 7.41
CA ALA A 425 30.41 -4.54 8.78
C ALA A 425 29.65 -3.62 9.73
N ASP A 426 29.78 -3.89 11.03
CA ASP A 426 29.29 -2.98 12.07
C ASP A 426 29.99 -1.61 11.91
N PRO A 427 29.25 -0.52 11.67
CA PRO A 427 29.85 0.80 11.46
C PRO A 427 30.37 1.45 12.75
N GLY A 428 30.17 0.81 13.91
CA GLY A 428 30.64 1.30 15.20
C GLY A 428 29.70 2.30 15.87
N GLU A 429 29.81 2.43 17.19
CA GLU A 429 28.87 3.22 17.99
C GLU A 429 28.93 4.73 17.71
N GLU A 430 30.09 5.26 17.35
CA GLU A 430 30.27 6.70 17.11
C GLU A 430 29.53 7.15 15.86
N PHE A 431 29.78 6.50 14.72
CA PHE A 431 29.07 6.74 13.46
C PHE A 431 27.56 6.54 13.62
N ALA A 432 27.15 5.44 14.27
CA ALA A 432 25.74 5.16 14.50
C ALA A 432 25.06 6.20 15.39
N ARG A 433 25.78 6.81 16.34
CA ARG A 433 25.26 7.86 17.23
C ARG A 433 25.08 9.19 16.50
N GLU A 434 26.06 9.59 15.68
CA GLU A 434 25.99 10.81 14.88
C GLU A 434 24.81 10.75 13.90
N LEU A 435 24.60 9.62 13.23
CA LEU A 435 23.52 9.44 12.25
C LEU A 435 22.10 9.40 12.82
N ARG A 436 21.87 9.28 14.14
CA ARG A 436 20.51 9.09 14.70
C ARG A 436 19.53 10.21 14.33
N GLN A 437 20.01 11.39 13.95
CA GLN A 437 19.19 12.51 13.50
C GLN A 437 19.00 12.59 11.97
N GLY A 438 19.53 11.64 11.21
CA GLY A 438 19.56 11.65 9.74
C GLY A 438 18.96 10.37 9.10
N PRO A 439 19.62 9.81 8.07
CA PRO A 439 19.09 8.67 7.32
C PRO A 439 18.92 7.40 8.17
N LEU A 440 18.09 6.49 7.70
CA LEU A 440 17.89 5.19 8.34
C LEU A 440 19.15 4.32 8.21
N LEU A 441 19.91 4.17 9.30
CA LEU A 441 20.99 3.19 9.38
C LEU A 441 20.42 1.79 9.70
N PHE A 442 20.61 0.83 8.80
CA PHE A 442 20.22 -0.56 9.03
C PHE A 442 21.14 -1.24 10.03
N SER A 443 20.58 -2.11 10.88
CA SER A 443 21.35 -2.91 11.83
C SER A 443 22.31 -3.87 11.11
N PRO A 444 23.45 -4.20 11.73
CA PRO A 444 24.35 -5.23 11.21
C PRO A 444 23.60 -6.54 10.89
N GLY A 445 23.93 -7.16 9.75
CA GLY A 445 23.32 -8.40 9.29
C GLY A 445 22.20 -8.25 8.24
N ILE A 446 21.76 -7.03 7.94
CA ILE A 446 20.89 -6.75 6.80
C ILE A 446 21.77 -6.35 5.60
N ASP A 447 21.84 -7.21 4.60
CA ASP A 447 22.59 -6.93 3.37
C ASP A 447 21.87 -5.91 2.46
N ALA A 448 22.56 -5.46 1.41
CA ALA A 448 22.01 -4.49 0.48
C ALA A 448 20.72 -4.94 -0.21
N ASN A 449 20.56 -6.24 -0.51
CA ASN A 449 19.36 -6.77 -1.14
C ASN A 449 18.17 -6.79 -0.17
N GLY A 450 18.38 -7.20 1.08
CA GLY A 450 17.39 -7.17 2.15
C GLY A 450 16.95 -5.73 2.44
N ALA A 451 17.91 -4.81 2.56
CA ALA A 451 17.64 -3.38 2.74
C ALA A 451 16.82 -2.82 1.58
N ALA A 452 17.23 -3.05 0.33
CA ALA A 452 16.51 -2.57 -0.84
C ALA A 452 15.09 -3.14 -0.95
N SER A 453 14.89 -4.41 -0.59
CA SER A 453 13.57 -5.06 -0.56
C SER A 453 12.66 -4.41 0.49
N MET A 454 13.16 -4.17 1.71
CA MET A 454 12.42 -3.47 2.76
C MET A 454 12.06 -2.03 2.37
N LEU A 455 12.97 -1.31 1.70
CA LEU A 455 12.72 0.06 1.25
C LEU A 455 11.70 0.11 0.11
N THR A 456 11.72 -0.85 -0.82
CA THR A 456 10.77 -0.96 -1.93
C THR A 456 9.32 -1.05 -1.44
N ALA A 457 9.08 -1.85 -0.40
CA ALA A 457 7.77 -2.00 0.25
C ALA A 457 7.27 -0.70 0.90
N ARG A 458 8.20 0.16 1.31
CA ARG A 458 7.97 1.38 2.10
C ARG A 458 8.11 2.66 1.27
N ALA A 459 8.55 2.57 0.01
CA ALA A 459 8.92 3.71 -0.81
C ALA A 459 7.81 4.77 -0.96
N PRO A 460 6.52 4.42 -1.14
CA PRO A 460 5.44 5.41 -1.14
C PRO A 460 5.35 6.21 0.17
N VAL A 461 5.61 5.57 1.31
CA VAL A 461 5.57 6.20 2.64
C VAL A 461 6.78 7.09 2.87
N PHE A 462 7.98 6.67 2.45
CA PHE A 462 9.17 7.51 2.46
C PHE A 462 8.96 8.78 1.64
N ALA A 463 8.44 8.65 0.42
CA ALA A 463 8.20 9.77 -0.46
C ALA A 463 7.16 10.75 0.13
N ALA A 464 6.05 10.22 0.68
CA ALA A 464 5.04 11.02 1.37
C ALA A 464 5.62 11.77 2.58
N ARG A 465 6.44 11.10 3.41
CA ARG A 465 7.09 11.72 4.58
C ARG A 465 8.02 12.86 4.18
N ARG A 466 8.82 12.69 3.12
CA ARG A 466 9.73 13.75 2.63
C ARG A 466 8.96 14.96 2.12
N ALA A 467 7.91 14.74 1.33
CA ALA A 467 7.04 15.81 0.87
C ALA A 467 6.41 16.54 2.06
N LEU A 468 5.83 15.81 3.04
CA LEU A 468 5.25 16.40 4.25
C LEU A 468 6.27 17.19 5.08
N ALA A 469 7.51 16.71 5.21
CA ALA A 469 8.56 17.43 5.92
C ALA A 469 8.90 18.77 5.24
N ARG A 470 9.04 18.77 3.91
CA ARG A 470 9.27 19.99 3.11
C ARG A 470 8.12 20.98 3.21
N ILE A 471 6.88 20.51 3.14
CA ILE A 471 5.68 21.36 3.30
C ILE A 471 5.61 21.90 4.73
N SER A 472 5.90 21.08 5.75
CA SER A 472 5.94 21.49 7.16
C SER A 472 6.94 22.62 7.40
N ASP A 473 8.13 22.52 6.82
CA ASP A 473 9.15 23.57 6.90
C ASP A 473 8.68 24.88 6.26
N TYR A 474 7.99 24.79 5.13
CA TYR A 474 7.42 25.96 4.47
C TYR A 474 6.36 26.63 5.34
N VAL A 475 5.40 25.85 5.87
CA VAL A 475 4.29 26.36 6.69
C VAL A 475 4.79 26.92 8.03
N ARG A 476 5.80 26.29 8.65
CA ARG A 476 6.43 26.82 9.88
C ARG A 476 6.97 28.23 9.70
N ARG A 477 7.52 28.55 8.53
CA ARG A 477 8.08 29.87 8.21
C ARG A 477 7.01 30.90 7.79
N ARG A 478 5.74 30.48 7.61
CA ARG A 478 4.63 31.35 7.15
C ARG A 478 3.34 31.12 7.93
N PRO A 479 3.08 31.94 8.98
CA PRO A 479 1.92 31.78 9.85
C PRO A 479 0.58 31.83 9.13
N GLN A 480 0.48 32.61 8.04
CA GLN A 480 -0.76 32.83 7.28
C GLN A 480 -1.30 31.63 6.49
N ALA A 481 -0.60 30.48 6.46
CA ALA A 481 -1.04 29.27 5.76
C ALA A 481 -1.78 28.29 6.68
N GLU A 482 -2.76 28.77 7.46
CA GLU A 482 -3.42 28.00 8.53
C GLU A 482 -4.11 26.73 8.02
N TRP A 483 -4.82 26.79 6.89
CA TRP A 483 -5.46 25.61 6.29
C TRP A 483 -4.43 24.54 5.92
N LEU A 484 -3.32 24.94 5.27
CA LEU A 484 -2.28 23.99 4.85
C LEU A 484 -1.57 23.39 6.06
N ARG A 485 -1.37 24.18 7.13
CA ARG A 485 -0.87 23.70 8.42
C ARG A 485 -1.75 22.60 8.98
N TRP A 486 -3.05 22.86 9.08
CA TRP A 486 -4.02 21.90 9.58
C TRP A 486 -4.04 20.61 8.75
N GLN A 487 -4.01 20.71 7.42
CA GLN A 487 -3.97 19.53 6.54
C GLN A 487 -2.70 18.69 6.74
N VAL A 488 -1.54 19.34 6.85
CA VAL A 488 -0.26 18.68 7.09
C VAL A 488 -0.25 18.00 8.46
N ASP A 489 -0.73 18.68 9.50
CA ASP A 489 -0.83 18.11 10.84
C ASP A 489 -1.81 16.93 10.86
N HIS A 490 -2.96 17.07 10.18
CA HIS A 490 -3.94 16.00 10.06
C HIS A 490 -3.39 14.78 9.32
N LEU A 491 -2.63 14.96 8.25
CA LEU A 491 -1.98 13.86 7.53
C LEU A 491 -0.86 13.22 8.32
N THR A 492 -0.06 14.02 9.03
CA THR A 492 1.08 13.54 9.82
C THR A 492 0.61 12.71 11.01
N HIS A 493 -0.44 13.13 11.71
CA HIS A 493 -0.97 12.43 12.88
C HIS A 493 -2.07 11.42 12.55
N GLY A 494 -2.76 11.57 11.43
CA GLY A 494 -3.90 10.74 11.03
C GLY A 494 -3.55 9.57 10.09
N SER A 495 -2.35 9.56 9.50
CA SER A 495 -1.90 8.47 8.63
C SER A 495 -1.16 7.41 9.42
N HIS A 496 -1.73 6.21 9.52
CA HIS A 496 -1.14 5.13 10.30
C HIS A 496 0.02 4.47 9.60
N GLU A 497 0.12 4.60 8.29
CA GLU A 497 1.29 4.17 7.53
C GLU A 497 2.56 4.90 7.99
N LEU A 498 2.44 6.14 8.49
CA LEU A 498 3.55 6.87 9.08
C LEU A 498 3.92 6.34 10.48
N VAL A 499 2.92 5.90 11.25
CA VAL A 499 3.11 5.26 12.56
C VAL A 499 3.76 3.87 12.39
N GLU A 500 3.27 3.08 11.43
CA GLU A 500 3.88 1.80 11.00
C GLU A 500 5.33 2.00 10.57
N ASP A 501 5.60 3.01 9.74
CA ASP A 501 6.96 3.28 9.27
C ASP A 501 7.92 3.62 10.41
N SER A 502 7.44 4.33 11.45
CA SER A 502 8.24 4.58 12.65
C SER A 502 8.67 3.29 13.33
N LEU A 503 7.75 2.34 13.52
CA LEU A 503 8.07 1.03 14.12
C LEU A 503 8.95 0.17 13.19
N LEU A 504 8.77 0.28 11.87
CA LEU A 504 9.66 -0.36 10.89
C LEU A 504 11.07 0.23 10.88
N ASN A 505 11.23 1.53 11.18
CA ASN A 505 12.56 2.12 11.40
C ASN A 505 13.24 1.56 12.65
N ASP A 506 12.48 1.38 13.74
CA ASP A 506 12.99 0.78 14.97
C ASP A 506 13.45 -0.68 14.73
N LEU A 507 12.67 -1.45 13.96
CA LEU A 507 13.03 -2.81 13.54
C LEU A 507 14.29 -2.82 12.67
N ALA A 508 14.34 -1.96 11.65
CA ALA A 508 15.49 -1.84 10.76
C ALA A 508 16.77 -1.42 11.50
N ARG A 509 16.67 -0.65 12.59
CA ARG A 509 17.79 -0.28 13.47
C ARG A 509 18.14 -1.35 14.51
N GLY A 510 17.36 -2.42 14.63
CA GLY A 510 17.54 -3.42 15.70
C GLY A 510 17.17 -2.91 17.10
N THR A 511 16.35 -1.87 17.20
CA THR A 511 15.95 -1.23 18.48
C THR A 511 14.49 -1.47 18.85
N ALA A 512 13.71 -2.12 17.98
CA ALA A 512 12.31 -2.43 18.23
C ALA A 512 12.16 -3.38 19.44
N PRO A 513 11.05 -3.25 20.20
CA PRO A 513 10.72 -4.21 21.24
C PRO A 513 10.63 -5.65 20.71
N SER A 514 11.16 -6.61 21.45
CA SER A 514 11.20 -8.04 21.04
C SER A 514 9.82 -8.69 20.87
N ILE A 515 8.77 -8.05 21.40
CA ILE A 515 7.38 -8.48 21.18
C ILE A 515 6.95 -8.36 19.70
N VAL A 516 7.60 -7.48 18.93
CA VAL A 516 7.36 -7.33 17.49
C VAL A 516 8.18 -8.37 16.74
N ASP A 517 7.59 -9.55 16.61
CA ASP A 517 8.17 -10.66 15.85
C ASP A 517 8.01 -10.46 14.33
N GLY A 518 8.50 -11.43 13.54
CA GLY A 518 8.39 -11.38 12.09
C GLY A 518 6.94 -11.29 11.57
N GLU A 519 5.96 -11.80 12.32
CA GLU A 519 4.56 -11.63 11.98
C GLU A 519 4.07 -10.20 12.26
N GLY A 520 4.44 -9.63 13.41
CA GLY A 520 4.15 -8.23 13.74
C GLY A 520 4.75 -7.29 12.69
N ALA A 521 5.99 -7.55 12.29
CA ALA A 521 6.67 -6.81 11.22
C ALA A 521 5.94 -6.93 9.87
N ARG A 522 5.47 -8.13 9.49
CA ARG A 522 4.63 -8.32 8.29
C ARG A 522 3.33 -7.53 8.37
N LEU A 523 2.63 -7.56 9.50
CA LEU A 523 1.33 -6.89 9.67
C LEU A 523 1.40 -5.36 9.54
N ILE A 524 2.48 -4.75 10.02
CA ILE A 524 2.76 -3.32 9.83
C ILE A 524 3.34 -3.01 8.43
N GLY A 525 3.46 -4.03 7.58
CA GLY A 525 3.76 -3.91 6.17
C GLY A 525 5.25 -3.84 5.83
N MET A 526 6.09 -4.61 6.54
CA MET A 526 7.51 -4.78 6.22
C MET A 526 7.76 -5.20 4.77
N HIS A 527 6.88 -6.01 4.17
CA HIS A 527 7.01 -6.47 2.79
C HIS A 527 6.05 -5.77 1.81
N GLY A 528 5.06 -5.03 2.31
CA GLY A 528 4.15 -4.28 1.46
C GLY A 528 2.89 -3.83 2.17
N GLY A 529 2.03 -3.14 1.43
CA GLY A 529 0.69 -2.78 1.89
C GLY A 529 -0.38 -3.83 1.56
N ASP A 530 -0.05 -4.86 0.79
CA ASP A 530 -1.03 -5.86 0.34
C ASP A 530 -1.56 -6.68 1.53
N LYS A 531 -2.88 -6.87 1.56
CA LYS A 531 -3.57 -7.55 2.66
C LYS A 531 -3.10 -9.00 2.83
N ARG A 532 -2.91 -9.75 1.74
CA ARG A 532 -2.51 -11.18 1.80
C ARG A 532 -1.06 -11.32 2.25
N GLU A 533 -0.20 -10.46 1.73
CA GLU A 533 1.21 -10.39 2.13
C GLU A 533 1.37 -10.04 3.61
N ARG A 534 0.61 -9.06 4.12
CA ARG A 534 0.59 -8.70 5.54
C ARG A 534 0.09 -9.82 6.44
N LEU A 535 -0.88 -10.60 5.98
CA LEU A 535 -1.42 -11.75 6.71
C LEU A 535 -0.51 -12.99 6.62
N GLY A 536 0.43 -13.01 5.67
CA GLY A 536 1.33 -14.14 5.40
C GLY A 536 0.60 -15.33 4.79
N ILE A 537 -0.38 -15.08 3.93
CA ILE A 537 -1.16 -16.10 3.20
C ILE A 537 -0.89 -16.00 1.69
N ALA A 538 -1.20 -17.07 0.95
CA ALA A 538 -0.96 -17.12 -0.48
C ALA A 538 -1.76 -16.04 -1.24
N ASP A 539 -1.20 -15.53 -2.34
CA ASP A 539 -1.81 -14.48 -3.16
C ASP A 539 -3.17 -14.88 -3.76
N ASP A 540 -3.38 -16.18 -3.99
CA ASP A 540 -4.62 -16.77 -4.49
C ASP A 540 -5.59 -17.20 -3.37
N ALA A 541 -5.28 -16.90 -2.11
CA ALA A 541 -6.12 -17.27 -0.98
C ALA A 541 -7.54 -16.70 -1.12
N SER A 542 -8.52 -17.57 -0.83
CA SER A 542 -9.94 -17.22 -0.84
C SER A 542 -10.25 -16.11 0.17
N PHE A 543 -11.35 -15.41 -0.05
CA PHE A 543 -11.81 -14.38 0.86
C PHE A 543 -12.02 -14.92 2.29
N ALA A 544 -12.61 -16.12 2.42
CA ALA A 544 -12.81 -16.76 3.72
C ALA A 544 -11.48 -17.04 4.46
N SER A 545 -10.43 -17.42 3.72
CA SER A 545 -9.09 -17.60 4.28
C SER A 545 -8.47 -16.28 4.75
N VAL A 546 -8.70 -15.19 4.00
CA VAL A 546 -8.27 -13.84 4.38
C VAL A 546 -8.98 -13.40 5.66
N GLU A 547 -10.29 -13.60 5.77
CA GLU A 547 -11.08 -13.26 6.96
C GLU A 547 -10.60 -14.05 8.19
N ALA A 548 -10.47 -15.38 8.06
CA ALA A 548 -10.01 -16.24 9.13
C ALA A 548 -8.59 -15.89 9.59
N ALA A 549 -7.68 -15.59 8.65
CA ALA A 549 -6.34 -15.13 8.98
C ALA A 549 -6.39 -13.78 9.73
N THR A 550 -7.20 -12.84 9.27
CA THR A 550 -7.34 -11.51 9.90
C THR A 550 -7.84 -11.64 11.33
N ASP A 551 -8.89 -12.44 11.57
CA ASP A 551 -9.44 -12.72 12.89
C ASP A 551 -8.39 -13.33 13.83
N ALA A 552 -7.63 -14.32 13.36
CA ALA A 552 -6.59 -14.96 14.16
C ALA A 552 -5.49 -13.96 14.60
N ARG A 553 -5.10 -13.03 13.72
CA ARG A 553 -4.12 -11.98 14.06
C ARG A 553 -4.68 -10.99 15.07
N LEU A 554 -5.95 -10.61 14.93
CA LEU A 554 -6.60 -9.68 15.85
C LEU A 554 -6.77 -10.28 17.23
N GLU A 555 -7.19 -11.54 17.34
CA GLU A 555 -7.28 -12.25 18.61
C GLU A 555 -5.92 -12.33 19.31
N ARG A 556 -4.87 -12.70 18.55
CA ARG A 556 -3.50 -12.77 19.05
C ARG A 556 -3.03 -11.42 19.59
N TRP A 557 -3.08 -10.36 18.78
CA TRP A 557 -2.53 -9.07 19.16
C TRP A 557 -3.37 -8.35 20.22
N THR A 558 -4.69 -8.60 20.27
CA THR A 558 -5.53 -8.17 21.39
C THR A 558 -5.08 -8.83 22.70
N SER A 559 -4.78 -10.13 22.66
CA SER A 559 -4.28 -10.86 23.82
C SER A 559 -2.90 -10.36 24.28
N ILE A 560 -2.02 -10.00 23.35
CA ILE A 560 -0.69 -9.42 23.65
C ILE A 560 -0.82 -8.05 24.33
N VAL A 561 -1.64 -7.15 23.79
CA VAL A 561 -1.87 -5.81 24.37
C VAL A 561 -2.46 -5.91 25.79
N ALA A 562 -3.26 -6.96 26.03
CA ALA A 562 -3.85 -7.24 27.34
C ALA A 562 -2.89 -7.87 28.36
N LEU A 563 -1.64 -8.22 27.99
CA LEU A 563 -0.71 -8.88 28.92
C LEU A 563 -0.35 -7.96 30.12
N PRO A 564 -0.59 -8.40 31.36
CA PRO A 564 -0.12 -7.66 32.54
C PRO A 564 1.42 -7.71 32.60
N GLY A 565 2.04 -6.58 32.99
CA GLY A 565 3.50 -6.48 33.14
C GLY A 565 4.27 -6.08 31.87
N LEU A 566 3.60 -5.86 30.73
CA LEU A 566 4.25 -5.31 29.54
C LEU A 566 4.78 -3.89 29.82
N ASP A 567 6.02 -3.59 29.44
CA ASP A 567 6.55 -2.23 29.52
C ASP A 567 5.84 -1.29 28.52
N GLN A 568 6.00 0.02 28.70
CA GLN A 568 5.29 1.02 27.90
C GLN A 568 5.66 0.96 26.42
N ARG A 569 6.93 0.76 26.08
CA ARG A 569 7.40 0.74 24.69
C ARG A 569 6.91 -0.51 23.95
N SER A 570 6.99 -1.66 24.60
CA SER A 570 6.41 -2.91 24.09
C SER A 570 4.90 -2.80 23.89
N ARG A 571 4.20 -2.07 24.77
CA ARG A 571 2.74 -1.84 24.65
C ARG A 571 2.40 -0.98 23.46
N GLU A 572 3.07 0.17 23.30
CA GLU A 572 2.87 1.07 22.16
C GLU A 572 3.12 0.32 20.84
N ALA A 573 4.19 -0.47 20.76
CA ALA A 573 4.48 -1.28 19.58
C ALA A 573 3.37 -2.31 19.29
N ALA A 574 2.88 -3.02 20.31
CA ALA A 574 1.79 -3.97 20.16
C ALA A 574 0.46 -3.30 19.74
N GLU A 575 0.19 -2.09 20.24
CA GLU A 575 -0.98 -1.30 19.83
C GLU A 575 -0.89 -0.83 18.37
N VAL A 576 0.31 -0.49 17.88
CA VAL A 576 0.52 -0.18 16.45
C VAL A 576 0.21 -1.40 15.59
N VAL A 577 0.74 -2.57 15.94
CA VAL A 577 0.49 -3.82 15.20
C VAL A 577 -1.00 -4.19 15.22
N LEU A 578 -1.65 -4.08 16.38
CA LEU A 578 -3.09 -4.32 16.50
C LEU A 578 -3.90 -3.33 15.65
N GLY A 579 -3.50 -2.05 15.64
CA GLY A 579 -4.09 -1.03 14.79
C GLY A 579 -3.95 -1.33 13.30
N SER A 580 -2.82 -1.88 12.88
CA SER A 580 -2.59 -2.33 11.51
C SER A 580 -3.48 -3.52 11.15
N ALA A 581 -3.55 -4.54 12.00
CA ALA A 581 -4.44 -5.68 11.79
C ALA A 581 -5.93 -5.26 11.74
N THR A 582 -6.33 -4.27 12.54
CA THR A 582 -7.72 -3.77 12.56
C THR A 582 -8.08 -3.09 11.25
N ARG A 583 -7.15 -2.34 10.65
CA ARG A 583 -7.37 -1.66 9.37
C ARG A 583 -7.46 -2.62 8.20
N LEU A 584 -6.80 -3.77 8.28
CA LEU A 584 -6.97 -4.83 7.28
C LEU A 584 -8.41 -5.38 7.26
N LEU A 585 -9.21 -5.23 8.31
CA LEU A 585 -10.64 -5.53 8.23
C LEU A 585 -11.39 -4.46 7.43
N MET A 586 -11.03 -3.20 7.57
CA MET A 586 -11.75 -2.05 6.99
C MET A 586 -11.38 -1.78 5.53
N ALA A 587 -10.27 -2.36 5.06
CA ALA A 587 -9.76 -2.29 3.70
C ALA A 587 -10.07 -3.60 2.94
#